data_AF-A0A0F9D2A7-F1
#
_entry.id   AF-A0A0F9D2A7-F1
#
_cell.length_a   1.000
_cell.length_b   1.000
_cell.length_c   1.000
_cell.angle_alpha   90.00
_cell.angle_beta   90.00
_cell.angle_gamma   90.00
#
_symmetry.space_group_name_H-M   'P 1'
#
loop_
_entity.id
_entity.type
_entity.pdbx_description
1 polymer ?
#
loop_
_entity_poly.entity_id
_entity_poly.type
_entity_poly.pdbx_seq_one_letter_code
_entity_poly.pdbx_strand_id
1 'polypeptide(L)'
;MLKVLKRNLKSWSTVHVFKEEKTPISVNWEGENKIWFNVSDYPKMLKIDQIEILKLLMEHILAEKIEFATSSGKSNETPPKVNDVPVDSNKDIIEENVVDDNLEIVEEVNLGDKVKKIEGIIKGETEKGLLLQIDNNNEYWFPKSTIKPTYDSAKGLKQSFIIDSWILEKNKVEA
;
A
#
# COMPACT_ATOMS: atom_id res chain seq x y z
N MET A 1 -6.00 -4.88 8.33
CA MET A 1 -5.46 -4.97 6.96
C MET A 1 -6.51 -5.25 5.88
N LEU A 2 -7.19 -6.41 5.83
CA LEU A 2 -8.19 -6.71 4.78
C LEU A 2 -9.33 -5.67 4.73
N LYS A 3 -9.77 -5.18 5.90
CA LYS A 3 -10.72 -4.06 6.02
C LYS A 3 -10.24 -2.79 5.30
N VAL A 4 -8.94 -2.50 5.30
CA VAL A 4 -8.39 -1.36 4.55
C VAL A 4 -8.42 -1.65 3.05
N LEU A 5 -8.01 -2.85 2.60
CA LEU A 5 -8.07 -3.21 1.17
C LEU A 5 -9.51 -3.16 0.62
N LYS A 6 -10.52 -3.45 1.45
CA LYS A 6 -11.95 -3.33 1.13
C LYS A 6 -12.52 -1.90 1.23
N ARG A 7 -11.68 -0.92 1.57
CA ARG A 7 -12.07 0.48 1.87
C ARG A 7 -13.02 0.68 3.07
N ASN A 8 -13.14 -0.32 3.94
CA ASN A 8 -13.90 -0.17 5.18
C ASN A 8 -13.14 0.68 6.21
N LEU A 9 -11.83 0.84 6.02
CA LEU A 9 -10.95 1.67 6.84
C LEU A 9 -10.02 2.49 5.94
N LYS A 10 -9.78 3.75 6.30
CA LYS A 10 -8.88 4.67 5.57
C LYS A 10 -7.40 4.30 5.74
N SER A 11 -7.05 3.77 6.91
CA SER A 11 -5.68 3.40 7.27
C SER A 11 -5.64 2.22 8.25
N TRP A 12 -4.48 1.57 8.34
CA TRP A 12 -4.14 0.57 9.34
C TRP A 12 -2.63 0.50 9.52
N SER A 13 -2.17 0.26 10.75
CA SER A 13 -0.75 0.10 11.05
C SER A 13 -0.51 -0.97 12.12
N THR A 14 0.71 -1.48 12.17
CA THR A 14 1.19 -2.41 13.18
C THR A 14 2.72 -2.36 13.27
N VAL A 15 3.28 -3.05 14.25
CA VAL A 15 4.72 -3.29 14.35
C VAL A 15 4.93 -4.80 14.37
N HIS A 16 5.59 -5.32 13.34
CA HIS A 16 6.03 -6.71 13.33
C HIS A 16 7.30 -6.85 14.15
N VAL A 17 7.29 -7.76 15.13
CA VAL A 17 8.44 -8.07 15.96
C VAL A 17 8.94 -9.47 15.62
N PHE A 18 10.18 -9.57 15.17
CA PHE A 18 10.86 -10.85 14.97
C PHE A 18 12.20 -10.82 15.68
N LYS A 19 12.35 -11.66 16.72
CA LYS A 19 13.47 -11.59 17.66
C LYS A 19 13.57 -10.19 18.29
N GLU A 20 14.69 -9.49 18.08
CA GLU A 20 14.93 -8.14 18.57
C GLU A 20 14.59 -7.06 17.53
N GLU A 21 14.31 -7.44 16.30
CA GLU A 21 14.01 -6.51 15.22
C GLU A 21 12.53 -6.12 15.22
N LYS A 22 12.28 -4.81 15.10
CA LYS A 22 10.93 -4.23 15.01
C LYS A 22 10.76 -3.55 13.66
N THR A 23 9.83 -4.05 12.87
CA THR A 23 9.50 -3.52 11.54
C THR A 23 8.13 -2.86 11.60
N PRO A 24 8.02 -1.52 11.51
CA PRO A 24 6.73 -0.86 11.42
C PRO A 24 6.12 -1.12 10.05
N ILE A 25 4.82 -1.41 10.02
CA ILE A 25 4.06 -1.63 8.80
C ILE A 25 2.85 -0.71 8.85
N SER A 26 2.61 0.07 7.80
CA SER A 26 1.39 0.87 7.67
C SER A 26 0.83 0.80 6.27
N VAL A 27 -0.49 0.90 6.18
CA VAL A 27 -1.24 0.90 4.94
C VAL A 27 -2.27 2.00 4.97
N ASN A 28 -2.22 2.89 3.98
CA ASN A 28 -3.02 4.11 3.97
C ASN A 28 -3.58 4.37 2.57
N TRP A 29 -4.85 4.75 2.47
CA TRP A 29 -5.41 5.25 1.20
C TRP A 29 -4.96 6.67 0.92
N GLU A 30 -4.62 6.93 -0.35
CA GLU A 30 -4.41 8.27 -0.90
C GLU A 30 -5.46 8.53 -1.98
N GLY A 31 -6.43 9.37 -1.65
CA GLY A 31 -7.61 9.59 -2.48
C GLY A 31 -8.41 8.30 -2.67
N GLU A 32 -8.98 8.12 -3.86
CA GLU A 32 -9.83 6.96 -4.13
C GLU A 32 -9.00 5.76 -4.61
N ASN A 33 -8.06 5.94 -5.53
CA ASN A 33 -7.59 4.80 -6.34
C ASN A 33 -6.15 4.34 -6.03
N LYS A 34 -5.59 4.79 -4.90
CA LYS A 34 -4.21 4.50 -4.52
C LYS A 34 -4.12 4.10 -3.06
N ILE A 35 -3.33 3.08 -2.79
CA ILE A 35 -2.98 2.68 -1.43
C ILE A 35 -1.45 2.70 -1.28
N TRP A 36 -0.98 3.29 -0.20
CA TRP A 36 0.42 3.26 0.20
C TRP A 36 0.64 2.15 1.19
N PHE A 37 1.56 1.27 0.86
CA PHE A 37 2.04 0.19 1.71
C PHE A 37 3.44 0.53 2.16
N ASN A 38 3.61 0.86 3.43
CA ASN A 38 4.89 1.23 4.02
C ASN A 38 5.36 0.09 4.91
N VAL A 39 6.51 -0.48 4.60
CA VAL A 39 7.18 -1.48 5.44
C VAL A 39 8.54 -0.92 5.79
N SER A 40 8.71 -0.46 7.03
CA SER A 40 9.89 0.28 7.45
C SER A 40 10.21 1.44 6.48
N ASP A 41 11.36 1.40 5.82
CA ASP A 41 11.85 2.38 4.85
C ASP A 41 11.50 2.04 3.39
N TYR A 42 10.64 1.05 3.17
CA TYR A 42 10.15 0.65 1.86
C TYR A 42 8.69 1.06 1.65
N PRO A 43 8.42 2.29 1.19
CA PRO A 43 7.09 2.70 0.75
C PRO A 43 6.81 2.19 -0.67
N LYS A 44 5.62 1.62 -0.86
CA LYS A 44 5.12 1.13 -2.14
C LYS A 44 3.68 1.57 -2.36
N MET A 45 3.45 2.39 -3.37
CA MET A 45 2.09 2.69 -3.84
C MET A 45 1.59 1.54 -4.71
N LEU A 46 0.33 1.14 -4.52
CA LEU A 46 -0.39 0.23 -5.40
C LEU A 46 -1.55 0.98 -6.07
N LYS A 47 -1.73 0.73 -7.36
CA LYS A 47 -2.88 1.21 -8.16
C LYS A 47 -4.05 0.23 -8.05
N ILE A 48 -5.24 0.67 -8.46
CA ILE A 48 -6.49 -0.09 -8.33
C ILE A 48 -6.39 -1.56 -8.78
N ASP A 49 -5.77 -1.84 -9.92
CA ASP A 49 -5.63 -3.22 -10.44
C ASP A 49 -4.78 -4.09 -9.50
N GLN A 50 -3.69 -3.52 -8.98
CA GLN A 50 -2.81 -4.21 -8.04
C GLN A 50 -3.48 -4.41 -6.68
N ILE A 51 -4.31 -3.46 -6.26
CA ILE A 51 -5.10 -3.56 -5.03
C ILE A 51 -6.08 -4.72 -5.13
N GLU A 52 -6.77 -4.86 -6.27
CA GLU A 52 -7.76 -5.93 -6.45
C GLU A 52 -7.08 -7.31 -6.49
N ILE A 53 -5.97 -7.44 -7.22
CA ILE A 53 -5.18 -8.69 -7.22
C ILE A 53 -4.70 -9.03 -5.81
N LEU A 54 -4.17 -8.06 -5.06
CA LEU A 54 -3.72 -8.28 -3.69
C LEU A 54 -4.87 -8.67 -2.76
N LYS A 55 -6.04 -8.04 -2.90
CA LYS A 55 -7.25 -8.37 -2.14
C LYS A 55 -7.67 -9.81 -2.38
N LEU A 56 -7.77 -10.23 -3.64
CA LEU A 56 -8.11 -11.60 -4.02
C LEU A 56 -7.09 -12.61 -3.46
N LEU A 57 -5.80 -12.29 -3.58
CA LEU A 57 -4.73 -13.13 -3.04
C LEU A 57 -4.81 -13.27 -1.51
N MET A 58 -5.06 -12.17 -0.79
CA MET A 58 -5.20 -12.19 0.67
C MET A 58 -6.44 -12.95 1.13
N GLU A 59 -7.55 -12.80 0.42
CA GLU A 59 -8.76 -13.58 0.69
C GLU A 59 -8.51 -15.08 0.48
N HIS A 60 -7.85 -15.43 -0.62
CA HIS A 60 -7.47 -16.80 -0.92
C HIS A 60 -6.54 -17.40 0.15
N ILE A 61 -5.44 -16.72 0.51
CA ILE A 61 -4.51 -17.19 1.55
C ILE A 61 -5.19 -17.34 2.91
N LEU A 62 -6.10 -16.42 3.26
CA LEU A 62 -6.85 -16.52 4.52
C LEU A 62 -7.79 -17.73 4.51
N ALA A 63 -8.49 -17.98 3.40
CA ALA A 63 -9.37 -19.14 3.27
C ALA A 63 -8.59 -20.46 3.38
N GLU A 64 -7.46 -20.59 2.68
CA GLU A 64 -6.60 -21.78 2.77
C GLU A 64 -6.04 -21.97 4.18
N LYS A 65 -5.61 -20.88 4.84
CA LYS A 65 -5.12 -20.97 6.22
C LYS A 65 -6.19 -21.43 7.20
N ILE A 66 -7.47 -21.16 6.95
CA ILE A 66 -8.58 -21.65 7.77
C ILE A 66 -8.80 -23.13 7.51
N GLU A 67 -8.84 -23.56 6.24
CA GLU A 67 -9.07 -24.95 5.85
C GLU A 67 -7.95 -25.89 6.33
N PHE A 68 -6.70 -25.46 6.19
CA PHE A 68 -5.52 -26.24 6.53
C PHE A 68 -4.89 -25.86 7.87
N ALA A 69 -5.62 -25.10 8.72
CA ALA A 69 -5.18 -24.83 10.08
C ALA A 69 -5.07 -26.16 10.85
N THR A 70 -3.85 -26.66 11.04
CA THR A 70 -3.59 -27.78 11.94
C THR A 70 -3.72 -27.29 13.39
N SER A 71 -4.94 -27.10 13.87
CA SER A 71 -5.15 -26.95 15.30
C SER A 71 -4.74 -28.26 15.96
N SER A 72 -3.75 -28.23 16.85
CA SER A 72 -3.41 -29.33 17.76
C SER A 72 -4.51 -29.54 18.83
N GLY A 73 -5.77 -29.29 18.48
CA GLY A 73 -6.87 -29.10 19.41
C GLY A 73 -8.24 -29.25 18.74
N LYS A 74 -8.68 -30.51 18.71
CA LYS A 74 -10.06 -31.04 18.79
C LYS A 74 -10.87 -31.38 17.53
N SER A 75 -11.37 -32.61 17.65
CA SER A 75 -12.64 -33.22 17.22
C SER A 75 -12.94 -33.33 15.73
N ASN A 76 -12.90 -34.59 15.29
CA ASN A 76 -13.78 -35.23 14.31
C ASN A 76 -15.04 -34.40 13.97
N GLU A 77 -14.95 -33.55 12.96
CA GLU A 77 -16.11 -33.14 12.20
C GLU A 77 -15.89 -33.57 10.76
N THR A 78 -16.80 -34.41 10.30
CA THR A 78 -16.77 -35.08 9.00
C THR A 78 -16.87 -34.01 7.89
N PRO A 79 -16.14 -34.13 6.76
CA PRO A 79 -16.26 -33.14 5.68
C PRO A 79 -17.70 -33.10 5.15
N PRO A 80 -18.23 -31.90 4.80
CA PRO A 80 -19.59 -31.78 4.33
C PRO A 80 -19.68 -32.42 2.93
N LYS A 81 -20.61 -33.38 2.79
CA LYS A 81 -21.02 -33.88 1.49
C LYS A 81 -21.67 -32.73 0.70
N VAL A 82 -21.08 -32.44 -0.45
CA VAL A 82 -21.68 -31.64 -1.52
C VAL A 82 -23.00 -32.31 -1.94
N ASN A 83 -24.10 -31.57 -1.83
CA ASN A 83 -25.35 -31.88 -2.52
C ASN A 83 -25.82 -30.61 -3.24
N ASP A 84 -26.13 -30.78 -4.52
CA ASP A 84 -26.61 -29.78 -5.47
C ASP A 84 -28.00 -29.20 -5.11
N VAL A 85 -28.10 -27.85 -5.12
CA VAL A 85 -29.22 -26.96 -5.57
C VAL A 85 -30.56 -26.97 -4.76
N PRO A 86 -31.42 -25.90 -4.71
CA PRO A 86 -31.31 -24.47 -5.05
C PRO A 86 -31.61 -23.48 -3.88
N VAL A 87 -31.41 -22.20 -4.16
CA VAL A 87 -31.81 -20.98 -3.45
C VAL A 87 -33.26 -21.01 -2.95
N ASP A 88 -33.49 -20.75 -1.66
CA ASP A 88 -34.56 -19.84 -1.25
C ASP A 88 -34.24 -19.13 0.08
N SER A 89 -34.75 -17.91 0.15
CA SER A 89 -34.60 -16.88 1.16
C SER A 89 -35.13 -17.33 2.52
N ASN A 90 -34.43 -17.03 3.60
CA ASN A 90 -35.01 -16.34 4.77
C ASN A 90 -33.94 -15.93 5.78
N LYS A 91 -34.14 -14.71 6.29
CA LYS A 91 -33.37 -14.03 7.33
C LYS A 91 -33.29 -14.89 8.59
N ASP A 92 -32.11 -14.98 9.18
CA ASP A 92 -31.97 -15.02 10.63
C ASP A 92 -30.71 -14.29 11.08
N ILE A 93 -30.91 -13.53 12.15
CA ILE A 93 -30.08 -12.48 12.70
C ILE A 93 -28.94 -13.12 13.49
N ILE A 94 -27.69 -12.84 13.13
CA ILE A 94 -26.52 -13.12 13.98
C ILE A 94 -26.08 -11.79 14.58
N GLU A 95 -26.23 -11.67 15.89
CA GLU A 95 -25.77 -10.53 16.69
C GLU A 95 -24.24 -10.39 16.55
N GLU A 96 -23.82 -9.33 15.86
CA GLU A 96 -22.42 -8.94 15.73
C GLU A 96 -22.02 -8.18 17.01
N ASN A 97 -21.12 -8.77 17.81
CA ASN A 97 -20.49 -8.08 18.93
C ASN A 97 -19.71 -6.88 18.37
N VAL A 98 -20.24 -5.68 18.60
CA VAL A 98 -19.61 -4.40 18.29
C VAL A 98 -18.40 -4.23 19.20
N VAL A 99 -17.21 -4.54 18.67
CA VAL A 99 -15.95 -4.05 19.24
C VAL A 99 -15.75 -2.65 18.65
N ASP A 100 -15.99 -1.67 19.51
CA ASP A 100 -15.77 -0.24 19.29
C ASP A 100 -14.27 0.05 19.10
N ASP A 101 -13.80 -0.04 17.85
CA ASP A 101 -12.46 0.44 17.45
C ASP A 101 -12.55 1.95 17.16
N ASN A 102 -12.61 2.74 18.24
CA ASN A 102 -12.32 4.17 18.18
C ASN A 102 -10.82 4.37 17.89
N LEU A 103 -10.44 4.44 16.61
CA LEU A 103 -9.10 4.83 16.18
C LEU A 103 -9.10 6.29 15.73
N GLU A 104 -8.46 7.10 16.56
CA GLU A 104 -8.23 8.54 16.38
C GLU A 104 -7.48 8.82 15.07
N ILE A 105 -8.05 9.72 14.26
CA ILE A 105 -7.46 10.19 13.01
C ILE A 105 -6.29 11.11 13.36
N VAL A 106 -5.06 10.64 13.15
CA VAL A 106 -3.88 11.52 13.10
C VAL A 106 -3.58 11.80 11.63
N GLU A 107 -4.10 12.92 11.14
CA GLU A 107 -3.63 13.55 9.90
C GLU A 107 -2.24 14.13 10.14
N GLU A 108 -1.22 13.46 9.60
CA GLU A 108 -0.10 14.05 8.85
C GLU A 108 0.73 12.88 8.30
N VAL A 109 0.76 12.76 6.97
CA VAL A 109 1.59 11.75 6.28
C VAL A 109 3.05 12.17 6.43
N ASN A 110 3.66 11.78 7.55
CA ASN A 110 5.08 11.96 7.76
C ASN A 110 5.81 10.87 6.97
N LEU A 111 6.14 11.16 5.70
CA LEU A 111 6.89 10.27 4.80
C LEU A 111 8.35 10.00 5.29
N GLY A 112 8.72 10.52 6.45
CA GLY A 112 10.06 10.43 7.03
C GLY A 112 11.06 11.30 6.28
N ASP A 113 12.15 11.69 6.93
CA ASP A 113 13.16 12.62 6.38
C ASP A 113 13.88 12.11 5.11
N LYS A 114 13.64 10.85 4.72
CA LYS A 114 14.39 10.14 3.67
C LYS A 114 13.84 10.32 2.26
N VAL A 115 12.60 10.79 2.08
CA VAL A 115 12.03 11.07 0.76
C VAL A 115 11.35 12.43 0.77
N LYS A 116 11.52 13.21 -0.30
CA LYS A 116 10.86 14.51 -0.48
C LYS A 116 9.98 14.51 -1.70
N LYS A 117 8.89 15.26 -1.61
CA LYS A 117 7.99 15.54 -2.72
C LYS A 117 8.45 16.82 -3.40
N ILE A 118 8.79 16.74 -4.69
CA ILE A 118 9.18 17.89 -5.52
C ILE A 118 8.25 18.02 -6.72
N GLU A 119 8.19 19.20 -7.33
CA GLU A 119 7.51 19.41 -8.62
C GLU A 119 8.53 19.58 -9.74
N GLY A 120 8.25 19.02 -10.92
CA GLY A 120 9.15 19.16 -12.05
C GLY A 120 8.53 18.77 -13.40
N ILE A 121 9.29 18.97 -14.47
CA ILE A 121 8.90 18.63 -15.85
C ILE A 121 9.90 17.62 -16.42
N ILE A 122 9.40 16.54 -17.01
CA ILE A 122 10.26 15.59 -17.73
C ILE A 122 10.69 16.20 -19.06
N LYS A 123 12.00 16.42 -19.21
CA LYS A 123 12.63 16.88 -20.46
C LYS A 123 13.23 15.75 -21.27
N GLY A 124 13.71 14.72 -20.59
CA GLY A 124 14.41 13.59 -21.22
C GLY A 124 14.27 12.32 -20.41
N GLU A 125 14.33 11.18 -21.10
CA GLU A 125 14.26 9.86 -20.50
C GLU A 125 15.32 8.96 -21.14
N THR A 126 16.03 8.21 -20.31
CA THR A 126 16.94 7.13 -20.72
C THR A 126 16.51 5.82 -20.07
N GLU A 127 17.17 4.71 -20.39
CA GLU A 127 16.89 3.41 -19.77
C GLU A 127 17.00 3.46 -18.24
N LYS A 128 17.98 4.22 -17.70
CA LYS A 128 18.31 4.23 -16.26
C LYS A 128 18.03 5.54 -15.53
N GLY A 129 17.77 6.62 -16.24
CA GLY A 129 17.61 7.96 -15.65
C GLY A 129 16.55 8.82 -16.31
N LEU A 130 16.07 9.78 -15.55
CA LEU A 130 15.07 10.77 -15.95
C LEU A 130 15.68 12.17 -15.80
N LEU A 131 15.56 13.01 -16.83
CA LEU A 131 15.96 14.41 -16.78
C LEU A 131 14.77 15.25 -16.36
N LEU A 132 14.85 15.81 -15.15
CA LEU A 132 13.83 16.65 -14.57
C LEU A 132 14.29 18.11 -14.59
N GLN A 133 13.46 18.96 -15.17
CA GLN A 133 13.56 20.40 -14.96
C GLN A 133 12.82 20.74 -13.66
N ILE A 134 13.54 21.32 -12.70
CA ILE A 134 13.04 21.79 -11.41
C ILE A 134 13.12 23.33 -11.41
N ASP A 135 12.45 23.99 -10.46
CA ASP A 135 12.37 25.45 -10.34
C ASP A 135 13.72 26.15 -10.63
N ASN A 136 13.65 27.32 -11.28
CA ASN A 136 14.76 28.05 -11.92
C ASN A 136 15.35 27.44 -13.21
N ASN A 137 14.60 26.61 -13.95
CA ASN A 137 15.04 26.12 -15.27
C ASN A 137 16.33 25.28 -15.21
N ASN A 138 16.66 24.78 -14.02
CA ASN A 138 17.78 23.90 -13.77
C ASN A 138 17.37 22.45 -14.07
N GLU A 139 18.23 21.74 -14.77
CA GLU A 139 17.97 20.38 -15.25
C GLU A 139 18.88 19.39 -14.51
N TYR A 140 18.28 18.36 -13.91
CA TYR A 140 19.01 17.34 -13.16
C TYR A 140 18.63 15.94 -13.61
N TRP A 141 19.65 15.09 -13.71
CA TRP A 141 19.46 13.66 -13.94
C TRP A 141 19.21 12.94 -12.62
N PHE A 142 18.08 12.24 -12.55
CA PHE A 142 17.72 11.38 -11.44
C PHE A 142 17.68 9.92 -11.89
N PRO A 143 18.34 9.00 -11.18
CA PRO A 143 18.17 7.57 -11.44
C PRO A 143 16.71 7.15 -11.26
N LYS A 144 16.18 6.32 -12.17
CA LYS A 144 14.79 5.84 -12.04
C LYS A 144 14.55 5.05 -10.74
N SER A 145 15.59 4.45 -10.18
CA SER A 145 15.55 3.73 -8.91
C SER A 145 15.30 4.61 -7.69
N THR A 146 15.58 5.92 -7.76
CA THR A 146 15.43 6.87 -6.64
C THR A 146 14.10 7.65 -6.70
N ILE A 147 13.22 7.33 -7.65
CA ILE A 147 11.92 7.99 -7.84
C ILE A 147 10.81 6.97 -7.54
N LYS A 148 9.93 7.24 -6.56
CA LYS A 148 8.91 6.28 -6.08
C LYS A 148 7.47 6.83 -6.15
N PRO A 149 6.49 6.04 -6.62
CA PRO A 149 6.49 5.41 -7.93
C PRO A 149 5.46 6.05 -8.89
N THR A 150 5.66 5.76 -10.19
CA THR A 150 4.89 6.19 -11.37
C THR A 150 4.70 7.69 -11.52
N TYR A 151 5.72 8.33 -12.08
CA TYR A 151 5.54 9.51 -12.91
C TYR A 151 4.86 9.10 -14.23
N ASP A 152 4.11 10.01 -14.82
CA ASP A 152 3.63 9.87 -16.20
C ASP A 152 4.79 10.26 -17.13
N SER A 153 5.23 9.36 -18.00
CA SER A 153 6.28 9.62 -19.00
C SER A 153 5.85 10.65 -20.07
N ALA A 154 4.64 11.19 -19.99
CA ALA A 154 4.20 12.32 -20.79
C ALA A 154 5.16 13.52 -20.65
N LYS A 155 5.98 13.72 -21.70
CA LYS A 155 6.95 14.82 -21.79
C LYS A 155 6.24 16.17 -21.73
N GLY A 156 6.80 17.11 -20.99
CA GLY A 156 6.32 18.49 -20.94
C GLY A 156 5.18 18.77 -19.94
N LEU A 157 4.67 17.77 -19.23
CA LEU A 157 3.71 18.00 -18.13
C LEU A 157 4.44 18.23 -16.80
N LYS A 158 4.01 19.27 -16.08
CA LYS A 158 4.44 19.51 -14.70
C LYS A 158 3.77 18.47 -13.80
N GLN A 159 4.56 17.70 -13.07
CA GLN A 159 4.07 16.67 -12.18
C GLN A 159 4.89 16.62 -10.89
N SER A 160 4.30 16.03 -9.85
CA SER A 160 4.96 15.84 -8.58
C SER A 160 5.70 14.50 -8.55
N PHE A 161 6.96 14.52 -8.13
CA PHE A 161 7.83 13.36 -7.96
C PHE A 161 8.16 13.19 -6.49
N ILE A 162 8.11 11.96 -6.01
CA ILE A 162 8.66 11.61 -4.69
C ILE A 162 10.05 11.03 -4.95
N ILE A 163 11.07 11.72 -4.46
CA ILE A 163 12.48 11.43 -4.72
C ILE A 163 13.20 11.25 -3.39
N ASP A 164 14.14 10.30 -3.33
CA ASP A 164 14.96 10.12 -2.14
C ASP A 164 15.74 11.41 -1.77
N SER A 165 15.74 11.81 -0.50
CA SER A 165 16.35 13.06 -0.03
C SER A 165 17.85 13.15 -0.35
N TRP A 166 18.57 12.03 -0.30
CA TRP A 166 20.02 12.00 -0.50
C TRP A 166 20.44 12.45 -1.92
N ILE A 167 19.64 12.15 -2.95
CA ILE A 167 19.97 12.53 -4.33
C ILE A 167 19.64 14.01 -4.57
N LEU A 168 18.66 14.56 -3.87
CA LEU A 168 18.35 16.00 -3.88
C LEU A 168 19.47 16.81 -3.22
N GLU A 169 19.94 16.36 -2.05
CA GLU A 169 21.07 16.98 -1.33
C GLU A 169 22.35 16.94 -2.16
N LYS A 170 22.64 15.80 -2.80
CA LYS A 170 23.81 15.65 -3.69
C LYS A 170 23.78 16.61 -4.87
N ASN A 171 22.59 16.84 -5.44
CA ASN A 171 22.40 17.73 -6.58
C ASN A 171 22.20 19.20 -6.17
N LYS A 172 22.24 19.52 -4.86
CA LYS A 172 21.93 20.84 -4.30
C LYS A 172 20.57 21.38 -4.77
N VAL A 173 19.61 20.48 -4.91
CA VAL A 173 18.23 20.84 -5.25
C VAL A 173 17.54 21.21 -3.96
N GLU A 174 17.26 22.51 -3.78
CA GLU A 174 16.37 22.98 -2.73
C GLU A 174 14.94 22.56 -3.10
N ALA A 175 14.26 21.90 -2.16
CA ALA A 175 12.90 21.40 -2.26
C ALA A 175 12.01 22.18 -1.29
#